data_AF-A0A609CAE5-F1
#
_entry.id   AF-A0A609CAE5-F1
#
_cell.length_a   1.000
_cell.length_b   1.000
_cell.length_c   1.000
_cell.angle_alpha   90.00
_cell.angle_beta   90.00
_cell.angle_gamma   90.00
#
_symmetry.space_group_name_H-M   'P 1'
#
loop_
_entity.id
_entity.type
_entity.pdbx_description
1 polymer ?
#
loop_
_entity_poly.entity_id
_entity_poly.type
_entity_poly.pdbx_seq_one_letter_code
_entity_poly.pdbx_strand_id
1 'polypeptide(L)'
;RLLHQSDKLILRHSGGKKYVIYLDFWNDGNGIYDRLAAELVRRHGSALGARLAADGRLKFGKVTALADRLEHKNRAVPYAQIASIRTQREEGAGSSMSYLMISTATGRICKIDRSTIVNEPLLLNFLSQRLPA
;
A
#
# COMPACT_ATOMS: atom_id res chain seq x y z
N ARG A 1 14.16 -3.19 18.35
CA ARG A 1 15.06 -3.11 17.18
C ARG A 1 14.30 -3.67 15.98
N LEU A 2 13.59 -2.81 15.23
CA LEU A 2 12.69 -3.24 14.14
C LEU A 2 13.54 -3.47 12.87
N LEU A 3 13.84 -4.74 12.60
CA LEU A 3 14.68 -5.18 11.50
C LEU A 3 13.86 -5.36 10.20
N HIS A 4 14.25 -4.62 9.16
CA HIS A 4 13.94 -4.78 7.73
C HIS A 4 12.45 -4.80 7.29
N GLN A 5 12.03 -3.68 6.69
CA GLN A 5 10.82 -3.56 5.88
C GLN A 5 11.12 -4.02 4.44
N SER A 6 10.16 -4.64 3.75
CA SER A 6 10.36 -5.22 2.42
C SER A 6 11.14 -4.36 1.43
N ASP A 7 12.10 -5.01 0.78
CA ASP A 7 13.26 -4.43 0.12
C ASP A 7 13.00 -3.64 -1.17
N LYS A 8 11.76 -3.31 -1.53
CA LYS A 8 11.52 -2.38 -2.64
C LYS A 8 10.22 -1.59 -2.59
N LEU A 9 10.32 -0.31 -2.96
CA LEU A 9 9.19 0.58 -3.20
C LEU A 9 8.99 0.77 -4.70
N ILE A 10 7.78 0.49 -5.18
CA ILE A 10 7.42 0.68 -6.59
C ILE A 10 6.68 2.00 -6.75
N LEU A 11 7.27 2.92 -7.50
CA LEU A 11 6.64 4.18 -7.85
C LEU A 11 6.22 4.23 -9.30
N ARG A 12 5.12 4.91 -9.58
CA ARG A 12 4.69 5.21 -10.95
C ARG A 12 4.24 6.65 -11.05
N HIS A 13 4.87 7.38 -11.96
CA HIS A 13 4.58 8.78 -12.27
C HIS A 13 3.44 8.89 -13.30
N SER A 14 2.85 10.09 -13.44
CA SER A 14 1.74 10.37 -14.39
C SER A 14 2.10 10.08 -15.85
N GLY A 15 3.39 10.21 -16.22
CA GLY A 15 3.92 9.84 -17.53
C GLY A 15 4.12 8.33 -17.75
N GLY A 16 3.56 7.47 -16.89
CA GLY A 16 3.61 6.00 -17.03
C GLY A 16 4.92 5.35 -16.59
N LYS A 17 6.01 6.11 -16.43
CA LYS A 17 7.32 5.60 -15.99
C LYS A 17 7.23 4.97 -14.59
N LYS A 18 7.72 3.74 -14.49
CA LYS A 18 7.80 2.94 -13.28
C LYS A 18 9.22 2.97 -12.73
N TYR A 19 9.36 3.23 -11.43
CA TYR A 19 10.61 3.16 -10.68
C TYR A 19 10.49 2.05 -9.63
N VAL A 20 11.57 1.30 -9.43
CA VAL A 20 11.69 0.31 -8.37
C VAL A 20 12.88 0.72 -7.53
N ILE A 21 12.63 1.12 -6.29
CA ILE A 21 13.66 1.57 -5.36
C ILE A 21 13.92 0.43 -4.41
N TYR A 22 15.11 -0.15 -4.46
CA TYR A 22 15.54 -1.19 -3.53
C TYR A 22 16.07 -0.54 -2.26
N LEU A 23 15.38 -0.75 -1.13
CA LEU A 23 15.64 -0.02 0.12
C LEU A 23 16.74 -0.68 0.97
N ASP A 24 16.97 -1.97 0.74
CA ASP A 24 18.02 -2.80 1.36
C ASP A 24 19.44 -2.44 0.93
N PHE A 25 19.61 -1.80 -0.24
CA PHE A 25 20.90 -1.29 -0.67
C PHE A 25 21.36 -0.03 0.07
N TRP A 26 20.56 0.50 0.99
CA TRP A 26 20.85 1.75 1.70
C TRP A 26 20.99 1.52 3.20
N ASN A 27 22.00 2.15 3.80
CA ASN A 27 22.22 2.12 5.25
C ASN A 27 21.02 2.67 6.05
N ASP A 28 20.22 3.56 5.45
CA ASP A 28 19.01 4.16 6.03
C ASP A 28 17.79 3.95 5.12
N GLY A 29 17.53 2.70 4.72
CA GLY A 29 16.37 2.36 3.88
C GLY A 29 15.03 2.83 4.47
N ASN A 30 14.87 2.75 5.79
CA ASN A 30 13.65 3.21 6.48
C ASN A 30 13.50 4.74 6.39
N GLY A 31 14.54 5.52 6.69
CA GLY A 31 14.46 6.98 6.60
C GLY A 31 14.30 7.47 5.16
N ILE A 32 14.81 6.73 4.17
CA ILE A 32 14.50 6.98 2.75
C ILE A 32 13.03 6.73 2.47
N TYR A 33 12.48 5.59 2.91
CA TYR A 33 11.05 5.29 2.75
C TYR A 33 10.18 6.36 3.38
N ASP A 34 10.45 6.74 4.64
CA ASP A 34 9.62 7.71 5.38
C ASP A 34 9.62 9.08 4.70
N ARG A 35 10.79 9.59 4.30
CA ARG A 35 10.91 10.86 3.57
C ARG A 35 10.14 10.82 2.24
N LEU A 36 10.29 9.74 1.49
CA LEU A 36 9.62 9.58 0.20
C LEU A 36 8.11 9.39 0.35
N ALA A 37 7.67 8.64 1.36
CA ALA A 37 6.27 8.46 1.71
C ALA A 37 5.62 9.80 2.05
N ALA A 38 6.25 10.57 2.95
CA ALA A 38 5.78 11.90 3.33
C ALA A 38 5.67 12.83 2.12
N GLU A 39 6.69 12.84 1.25
CA GLU A 39 6.70 13.71 0.08
C GLU A 39 5.66 13.32 -0.97
N LEU A 40 5.47 12.02 -1.21
CA LEU A 40 4.42 11.52 -2.10
C LEU A 40 3.04 11.91 -1.60
N VAL A 41 2.76 11.69 -0.30
CA VAL A 41 1.48 12.05 0.32
C VAL A 41 1.26 13.56 0.27
N ARG A 42 2.28 14.37 0.59
CA ARG A 42 2.20 15.83 0.54
C ARG A 42 1.85 16.34 -0.86
N ARG A 43 2.45 15.77 -1.92
CA ARG A 43 2.23 16.20 -3.30
C ARG A 43 0.94 15.68 -3.93
N HIS A 44 0.52 14.46 -3.58
CA HIS A 44 -0.50 13.74 -4.33
C HIS A 44 -1.68 13.24 -3.50
N GLY A 45 -1.57 13.21 -2.17
CA GLY A 45 -2.59 12.65 -1.28
C GLY A 45 -3.95 13.34 -1.41
N SER A 46 -3.97 14.67 -1.44
CA SER A 46 -5.21 15.46 -1.57
C SER A 46 -5.92 15.25 -2.92
N ALA A 47 -5.15 14.97 -3.99
CA ALA A 47 -5.70 14.76 -5.32
C ALA A 47 -6.36 13.38 -5.50
N LEU A 48 -6.15 12.43 -4.57
CA LEU A 48 -6.72 11.08 -4.67
C LEU A 48 -8.25 11.10 -4.64
N GLY A 49 -8.85 11.98 -3.84
CA GLY A 49 -10.31 12.11 -3.76
C GLY A 49 -10.93 12.56 -5.09
N ALA A 50 -10.40 13.63 -5.69
CA ALA A 50 -10.86 14.13 -6.98
C ALA A 50 -10.68 13.09 -8.09
N ARG A 51 -9.55 12.38 -8.10
CA ARG A 51 -9.31 11.29 -9.07
C ARG A 51 -10.27 10.12 -8.88
N LEU A 52 -10.57 9.74 -7.64
CA LEU A 52 -11.55 8.70 -7.37
C LEU A 52 -12.94 9.12 -7.85
N ALA A 53 -13.34 10.37 -7.63
CA ALA A 53 -14.62 10.90 -8.10
C ALA A 53 -14.72 10.92 -9.63
N ALA A 54 -13.62 11.28 -10.32
CA ALA A 54 -13.56 11.33 -11.77
C ALA A 54 -13.53 9.93 -12.42
N ASP A 55 -12.66 9.05 -11.94
CA ASP A 55 -12.37 7.75 -12.58
C ASP A 55 -13.23 6.60 -12.01
N GLY A 56 -13.95 6.84 -10.91
CA GLY A 56 -14.68 5.83 -10.13
C GLY A 56 -13.79 4.81 -9.40
N ARG A 57 -12.47 4.82 -9.64
CA ARG A 57 -11.51 3.89 -9.04
C ARG A 57 -10.08 4.44 -9.04
N LEU A 58 -9.27 4.01 -8.07
CA LEU A 58 -7.82 4.25 -8.00
C LEU A 58 -7.05 2.94 -8.08
N LYS A 59 -6.03 2.85 -8.95
CA LYS A 59 -5.22 1.63 -9.13
C LYS A 59 -3.83 1.75 -8.48
N PHE A 60 -3.57 0.88 -7.51
CA PHE A 60 -2.29 0.74 -6.79
C PHE A 60 -1.61 -0.59 -7.13
N GLY A 61 -1.37 -0.84 -8.41
CA GLY A 61 -0.85 -2.13 -8.88
C GLY A 61 -1.94 -3.20 -8.91
N LYS A 62 -1.78 -4.30 -8.16
CA LYS A 62 -2.79 -5.36 -8.07
C LYS A 62 -3.98 -5.02 -7.15
N VAL A 63 -3.92 -3.88 -6.46
CA VAL A 63 -5.00 -3.39 -5.59
C VAL A 63 -5.75 -2.27 -6.30
N THR A 64 -7.08 -2.34 -6.29
CA THR A 64 -7.95 -1.26 -6.76
C THR A 64 -8.77 -0.74 -5.58
N ALA A 65 -8.81 0.58 -5.40
CA ALA A 65 -9.68 1.24 -4.43
C ALA A 65 -10.89 1.85 -5.15
N LEU A 66 -12.08 1.62 -4.61
CA LEU A 66 -13.31 2.26 -5.03
C LEU A 66 -13.82 3.17 -3.90
N ALA A 67 -15.02 3.76 -4.06
CA ALA A 67 -15.59 4.64 -3.04
C ALA A 67 -15.85 3.94 -1.70
N ASP A 68 -16.23 2.67 -1.73
CA ASP A 68 -16.77 1.90 -0.61
C ASP A 68 -15.92 0.69 -0.20
N ARG A 69 -14.96 0.27 -1.04
CA ARG A 69 -14.20 -0.98 -0.84
C ARG A 69 -12.83 -1.00 -1.51
N LEU A 70 -11.98 -1.92 -1.04
CA LEU A 70 -10.80 -2.40 -1.76
C LEU A 70 -11.10 -3.65 -2.57
N GLU A 71 -10.47 -3.79 -3.73
CA GLU A 71 -10.49 -5.00 -4.55
C GLU A 71 -9.07 -5.54 -4.76
N HIS A 72 -8.89 -6.84 -4.50
CA HIS A 72 -7.65 -7.57 -4.75
C HIS A 72 -7.94 -9.06 -5.02
N LYS A 73 -7.39 -9.63 -6.11
CA LYS A 73 -7.59 -11.04 -6.52
C LYS A 73 -9.08 -11.46 -6.49
N ASN A 74 -9.95 -10.68 -7.12
CA ASN A 74 -11.42 -10.88 -7.17
C ASN A 74 -12.12 -10.86 -5.79
N ARG A 75 -11.44 -10.41 -4.73
CA ARG A 75 -12.05 -10.19 -3.41
C ARG A 75 -12.32 -8.71 -3.24
N ALA A 76 -13.56 -8.39 -2.88
CA ALA A 76 -13.96 -7.08 -2.41
C ALA A 76 -13.92 -7.05 -0.88
N VAL A 77 -13.28 -6.03 -0.31
CA VAL A 77 -13.20 -5.77 1.13
C VAL A 77 -13.77 -4.38 1.39
N PRO A 78 -15.05 -4.28 1.82
CA PRO A 78 -15.66 -3.00 2.20
C PRO A 78 -14.86 -2.32 3.31
N TYR A 79 -14.69 -0.99 3.24
CA TYR A 79 -13.93 -0.25 4.26
C TYR A 79 -14.50 -0.44 5.66
N ALA A 80 -15.84 -0.44 5.77
CA ALA A 80 -16.56 -0.64 7.02
C ALA A 80 -16.32 -2.02 7.67
N GLN A 81 -15.79 -3.00 6.92
CA GLN A 81 -15.48 -4.33 7.46
C GLN A 81 -14.01 -4.47 7.86
N ILE A 82 -13.14 -3.51 7.54
CA ILE A 82 -11.72 -3.58 7.88
C ILE A 82 -11.56 -3.29 9.37
N ALA A 83 -11.06 -4.28 10.11
CA ALA A 83 -10.78 -4.15 11.54
C ALA A 83 -9.34 -3.73 11.81
N SER A 84 -8.39 -4.18 10.98
CA SER A 84 -6.99 -3.73 11.09
C SER A 84 -6.25 -3.88 9.77
N ILE A 85 -5.23 -3.03 9.62
CA ILE A 85 -4.24 -3.11 8.55
C ILE A 85 -2.87 -3.16 9.20
N ARG A 86 -2.07 -4.17 8.85
CA ARG A 86 -0.69 -4.28 9.32
C ARG A 86 0.22 -4.79 8.22
N THR A 87 1.51 -4.55 8.39
CA THR A 87 2.54 -5.22 7.59
C THR A 87 2.96 -6.50 8.31
N GLN A 88 3.04 -7.62 7.59
CA GLN A 88 3.56 -8.88 8.11
C GLN A 88 4.67 -9.40 7.20
N ARG A 89 5.79 -9.79 7.80
CA ARG A 89 6.89 -10.45 7.11
C ARG A 89 6.75 -11.95 7.28
N GLU A 90 7.05 -12.68 6.22
CA GLU A 90 7.21 -14.12 6.26
C GLU A 90 8.59 -14.47 5.72
N GLU A 91 9.29 -15.32 6.46
CA GLU A 91 10.57 -15.88 6.07
C GLU A 91 10.32 -17.27 5.48
N GLY A 92 10.75 -17.47 4.23
CA GLY A 92 10.74 -18.75 3.56
C GLY A 92 12.16 -19.25 3.32
N ALA A 93 12.29 -20.44 2.71
CA ALA A 93 13.57 -21.01 2.32
C ALA A 93 14.28 -20.12 1.26
N GLY A 94 15.07 -19.15 1.71
CA GLY A 94 15.92 -18.29 0.89
C GLY A 94 15.30 -16.99 0.38
N SER A 95 14.07 -16.65 0.79
CA SER A 95 13.47 -15.34 0.46
C SER A 95 12.61 -14.83 1.60
N SER A 96 12.57 -13.51 1.74
CA SER A 96 11.60 -12.88 2.62
C SER A 96 10.56 -12.11 1.82
N MET A 97 9.30 -12.35 2.15
CA MET A 97 8.17 -11.63 1.57
C MET A 97 7.52 -10.77 2.64
N SER A 98 7.14 -9.55 2.28
CA SER A 98 6.31 -8.70 3.12
C SER A 98 4.94 -8.54 2.49
N TYR A 99 3.94 -8.61 3.36
CA TYR A 99 2.55 -8.57 3.00
C TYR A 99 1.85 -7.44 3.74
N LEU A 100 0.95 -6.76 3.03
CA LEU A 100 -0.08 -5.96 3.64
C LEU A 100 -1.22 -6.90 4.04
N MET A 101 -1.45 -7.01 5.34
CA MET A 101 -2.48 -7.86 5.93
C MET A 101 -3.67 -6.99 6.31
N ILE A 102 -4.79 -7.19 5.63
CA ILE A 102 -6.05 -6.51 5.91
C ILE A 102 -6.98 -7.52 6.57
N SER A 103 -7.15 -7.39 7.88
CA SER A 103 -8.05 -8.23 8.67
C SER A 103 -9.42 -7.60 8.73
N THR A 104 -10.46 -8.37 8.48
CA THR A 104 -11.86 -7.95 8.62
C THR A 104 -12.41 -8.26 10.01
N ALA A 105 -13.47 -7.57 10.42
CA ALA A 105 -14.17 -7.86 11.68
C ALA A 105 -14.69 -9.30 11.78
N THR A 106 -14.90 -9.97 10.64
CA THR A 106 -15.31 -11.39 10.57
C THR A 106 -14.15 -12.40 10.72
N GLY A 107 -12.93 -11.92 10.98
CA GLY A 107 -11.73 -12.77 11.08
C GLY A 107 -11.10 -13.15 9.74
N ARG A 108 -11.73 -12.82 8.60
CA ARG A 108 -11.12 -13.05 7.27
C ARG A 108 -9.93 -12.12 7.06
N ILE A 109 -8.88 -12.65 6.45
CA ILE A 109 -7.66 -11.91 6.13
C ILE A 109 -7.49 -11.80 4.60
N CYS A 110 -7.39 -10.58 4.09
CA CYS A 110 -6.90 -10.31 2.76
C CYS A 110 -5.39 -10.03 2.82
N LYS A 111 -4.61 -10.94 2.25
CA LYS A 111 -3.15 -10.88 2.19
C LYS A 111 -2.71 -10.37 0.82
N ILE A 112 -2.00 -9.26 0.80
CA ILE A 112 -1.52 -8.60 -0.42
C ILE A 112 0.01 -8.58 -0.39
N ASP A 113 0.65 -9.11 -1.41
CA ASP A 113 2.10 -9.00 -1.59
C ASP A 113 2.47 -7.53 -1.84
N ARG A 114 3.23 -6.93 -0.93
CA ARG A 114 3.61 -5.51 -1.00
C ARG A 114 4.43 -5.19 -2.25
N SER A 115 5.16 -6.16 -2.78
CA SER A 115 5.92 -6.01 -4.04
C SER A 115 5.04 -5.82 -5.28
N THR A 116 3.72 -6.03 -5.14
CA THR A 116 2.73 -5.81 -6.21
C THR A 116 1.95 -4.51 -6.05
N ILE A 117 2.17 -3.78 -4.95
CA ILE A 117 1.54 -2.49 -4.67
C ILE A 117 2.36 -1.39 -5.32
N VAL A 118 1.71 -0.55 -6.12
CA VAL A 118 2.33 0.62 -6.75
C VAL A 118 1.91 1.87 -5.99
N ASN A 119 2.86 2.76 -5.69
CA ASN A 119 2.66 3.96 -4.90
C ASN A 119 2.04 3.63 -3.53
N GLU A 120 2.55 2.60 -2.84
CA GLU A 120 2.01 2.12 -1.55
C GLU A 120 1.77 3.23 -0.51
N PRO A 121 2.65 4.24 -0.32
CA PRO A 121 2.37 5.33 0.61
C PRO A 121 1.05 6.06 0.34
N LEU A 122 0.67 6.20 -0.94
CA LEU A 122 -0.62 6.81 -1.32
C LEU A 122 -1.80 5.89 -1.03
N LEU A 123 -1.64 4.57 -1.19
CA LEU A 123 -2.67 3.61 -0.77
C LEU A 123 -2.89 3.67 0.74
N LEU A 124 -1.80 3.67 1.53
CA LEU A 124 -1.90 3.69 2.99
C LEU A 124 -2.52 5.01 3.49
N ASN A 125 -2.12 6.16 2.93
CA ASN A 125 -2.75 7.45 3.22
C ASN A 125 -4.23 7.48 2.81
N PHE A 126 -4.58 6.90 1.67
CA PHE A 126 -5.97 6.83 1.23
C PHE A 126 -6.84 6.00 2.19
N LEU A 127 -6.27 4.92 2.74
CA LEU A 127 -6.94 4.05 3.70
C LEU A 127 -7.07 4.69 5.08
N SER A 128 -6.03 5.38 5.58
CA SER A 128 -6.09 6.05 6.88
C SER A 128 -7.19 7.11 6.97
N GLN A 129 -7.62 7.68 5.84
CA GLN A 129 -8.72 8.64 5.76
C GLN A 129 -10.13 7.98 5.75
N ARG A 130 -10.23 6.66 5.64
CA ARG A 130 -11.49 5.92 5.46
C ARG A 130 -11.76 4.89 6.54
N LEU A 131 -10.72 4.47 7.23
CA LEU A 131 -10.89 3.57 8.36
C LEU A 131 -11.39 4.37 9.56
N PRO A 132 -12.29 3.80 10.37
CA PRO A 132 -12.63 4.40 11.67
C PRO A 132 -11.36 4.53 12.51
N ALA A 133 -11.29 5.62 13.28
CA ALA A 133 -10.19 5.92 14.21
C ALA A 133 -10.13 4.92 15.36
#